data_AF-A0A6S6R2T7-F1
#
_entry.id   AF-A0A6S6R2T7-F1
#
_cell.length_a   1.000
_cell.length_b   1.000
_cell.length_c   1.000
_cell.angle_alpha   90.00
_cell.angle_beta   90.00
_cell.angle_gamma   90.00
#
_symmetry.space_group_name_H-M   'P 1'
#
loop_
_entity.id
_entity.type
_entity.pdbx_description
1 polymer ?
#
loop_
_entity_poly.entity_id
_entity_poly.type
_entity_poly.pdbx_seq_one_letter_code
_entity_poly.pdbx_strand_id
1 'polypeptide(L)'
;MKKSKKIILFSLLLVFTILVITVYKVGSMFYFIPKEVNELNENMHLFELPFTFGEEVSEEELDKVLNLDWSKTLFYSDITYYNESVGNFVIRGFPDLSSSGKFAQYDTGEQNLTIFGIQVGSDINVAEDKLISMGYIKEYSDDYIFVKGKVMIYFSINENQIINQMSVFIQSSDWFHIGYYK
;
A
#
# COMPACT_ATOMS: atom_id res chain seq x y z
N MET A 1 -33.00 45.86 -11.13
CA MET A 1 -31.74 45.37 -11.76
C MET A 1 -30.64 44.89 -10.77
N LYS A 2 -30.48 45.43 -9.56
CA LYS A 2 -29.41 44.99 -8.62
C LYS A 2 -29.65 43.62 -7.92
N LYS A 3 -30.90 43.23 -7.66
CA LYS A 3 -31.23 41.95 -6.99
C LYS A 3 -30.96 40.72 -7.86
N SER A 4 -31.26 40.76 -9.16
CA SER A 4 -31.02 39.63 -10.07
C SER A 4 -29.53 39.35 -10.31
N LYS A 5 -28.70 40.39 -10.41
CA LYS A 5 -27.23 40.24 -10.51
C LYS A 5 -26.62 39.56 -9.28
N LYS A 6 -27.13 39.85 -8.07
CA LYS A 6 -26.69 39.18 -6.83
C LYS A 6 -27.08 37.69 -6.81
N ILE A 7 -28.27 37.35 -7.29
CA ILE A 7 -28.74 35.95 -7.37
C ILE A 7 -27.89 35.17 -8.37
N ILE A 8 -27.63 35.74 -9.57
CA ILE A 8 -26.78 35.11 -10.59
C ILE A 8 -25.35 34.89 -10.06
N LEU A 9 -24.78 35.87 -9.37
CA LEU A 9 -23.44 35.75 -8.78
C LEU A 9 -23.38 34.65 -7.70
N PHE A 10 -24.42 34.53 -6.87
CA PHE A 10 -24.51 33.51 -5.84
C PHE A 10 -24.64 32.10 -6.44
N SER A 11 -25.47 31.95 -7.49
CA SER A 11 -25.59 30.68 -8.23
C SER A 11 -24.27 30.27 -8.89
N LEU A 12 -23.55 31.21 -9.49
CA LEU A 12 -22.22 30.97 -10.09
C LEU A 12 -21.19 30.54 -9.04
N LEU A 13 -21.18 31.20 -7.88
CA LEU A 13 -20.29 30.83 -6.78
C LEU A 13 -20.58 29.41 -6.29
N LEU A 14 -21.86 29.05 -6.12
CA LEU A 14 -22.28 27.72 -5.69
C LEU A 14 -21.81 26.63 -6.67
N VAL A 15 -22.01 26.84 -7.98
CA VAL A 15 -21.56 25.90 -9.02
C VAL A 15 -20.04 25.77 -8.99
N PHE A 16 -19.31 26.87 -8.85
CA PHE A 16 -17.85 26.85 -8.74
C PHE A 16 -17.37 26.09 -7.49
N THR A 17 -17.99 26.32 -6.33
CA THR A 17 -17.66 25.61 -5.09
C THR A 17 -17.92 24.11 -5.23
N ILE A 18 -19.06 23.71 -5.79
CA ILE A 18 -19.37 22.29 -6.04
C ILE A 18 -18.35 21.68 -7.00
N LEU A 19 -17.96 22.40 -8.06
CA LEU A 19 -16.96 21.97 -9.02
C LEU A 19 -15.60 21.75 -8.34
N VAL A 20 -15.12 22.72 -7.57
CA VAL A 20 -13.84 22.63 -6.84
C VAL A 20 -13.86 21.48 -5.84
N ILE A 21 -14.94 21.30 -5.07
CA ILE A 21 -15.07 20.18 -4.12
C ILE A 21 -15.06 18.84 -4.86
N THR A 22 -15.73 18.76 -6.02
CA THR A 22 -15.80 17.53 -6.81
C THR A 22 -14.44 17.20 -7.42
N VAL A 23 -13.76 18.18 -8.00
CA VAL A 23 -12.40 18.01 -8.54
C VAL A 23 -11.42 17.66 -7.44
N TYR A 24 -11.51 18.31 -6.27
CA TYR A 24 -10.68 17.98 -5.12
C TYR A 24 -10.96 16.56 -4.62
N LYS A 25 -12.22 16.15 -4.50
CA LYS A 25 -12.59 14.81 -4.03
C LYS A 25 -12.15 13.73 -5.02
N VAL A 26 -12.38 13.94 -6.31
CA VAL A 26 -11.97 13.02 -7.37
C VAL A 26 -10.44 12.98 -7.48
N GLY A 27 -9.78 14.14 -7.58
CA GLY A 27 -8.33 14.26 -7.59
C GLY A 27 -7.67 13.66 -6.33
N SER A 28 -8.25 13.90 -5.16
CA SER A 28 -7.72 13.38 -3.90
C SER A 28 -7.70 11.86 -3.84
N MET A 29 -8.67 11.18 -4.46
CA MET A 29 -8.65 9.71 -4.51
C MET A 29 -7.45 9.15 -5.29
N PHE A 30 -6.79 9.98 -6.13
CA PHE A 30 -5.60 9.60 -6.89
C PHE A 30 -4.28 9.98 -6.21
N TYR A 31 -4.29 10.85 -5.21
CA TYR A 31 -3.06 11.38 -4.57
C TYR A 31 -2.98 11.15 -3.06
N PHE A 32 -4.07 10.80 -2.38
CA PHE A 32 -4.04 10.52 -0.96
C PHE A 32 -3.73 9.06 -0.70
N ILE A 33 -2.56 8.83 -0.11
CA ILE A 33 -2.25 7.57 0.55
C ILE A 33 -3.31 7.34 1.65
N PRO A 34 -4.03 6.20 1.65
CA PRO A 34 -5.02 5.90 2.67
C PRO A 34 -4.42 5.99 4.07
N LYS A 35 -5.23 6.40 5.07
CA LYS A 35 -4.74 6.58 6.45
C LYS A 35 -4.09 5.32 7.00
N GLU A 36 -4.64 4.16 6.65
CA GLU A 36 -4.15 2.84 7.06
C GLU A 36 -2.78 2.52 6.46
N VAL A 37 -2.47 3.03 5.26
CA VAL A 37 -1.15 2.90 4.64
C VAL A 37 -0.13 3.81 5.34
N ASN A 38 -0.51 5.03 5.72
CA ASN A 38 0.36 5.89 6.53
C ASN A 38 0.65 5.26 7.90
N GLU A 39 -0.36 4.74 8.57
CA GLU A 39 -0.20 4.02 9.84
C GLU A 39 0.72 2.80 9.67
N LEU A 40 0.57 2.05 8.58
CA LEU A 40 1.49 0.96 8.24
C LEU A 40 2.93 1.48 8.12
N ASN A 41 3.17 2.50 7.29
CA ASN A 41 4.51 3.05 7.06
C ASN A 41 5.14 3.60 8.35
N GLU A 42 4.37 4.25 9.22
CA GLU A 42 4.84 4.77 10.52
C GLU A 42 5.24 3.65 11.51
N ASN A 43 4.70 2.46 11.33
CA ASN A 43 4.92 1.32 12.22
C ASN A 43 5.69 0.18 11.56
N MET A 44 6.24 0.42 10.38
CA MET A 44 6.99 -0.57 9.63
C MET A 44 8.46 -0.17 9.56
N HIS A 45 9.33 -1.18 9.63
CA HIS A 45 10.74 -1.02 9.37
C HIS A 45 11.22 -2.09 8.39
N LEU A 46 11.69 -1.65 7.22
CA LEU A 46 12.36 -2.48 6.22
C LEU A 46 13.87 -2.25 6.37
N PHE A 47 14.61 -3.26 6.82
CA PHE A 47 16.03 -3.09 7.13
C PHE A 47 16.90 -2.90 5.87
N GLU A 48 16.46 -3.44 4.74
CA GLU A 48 17.26 -3.48 3.51
C GLU A 48 16.66 -2.70 2.33
N LEU A 49 15.45 -2.17 2.48
CA LEU A 49 14.76 -1.41 1.43
C LEU A 49 14.36 -0.02 1.93
N PRO A 50 14.75 1.06 1.24
CA PRO A 50 14.37 2.42 1.59
C PRO A 50 12.99 2.80 1.01
N PHE A 51 12.09 1.83 0.81
CA PHE A 51 10.83 2.07 0.10
C PHE A 51 9.67 2.27 1.06
N THR A 52 8.81 3.21 0.72
CA THR A 52 7.57 3.50 1.43
C THR A 52 6.38 2.92 0.64
N PHE A 53 5.47 2.24 1.33
CA PHE A 53 4.29 1.69 0.68
C PHE A 53 3.38 2.79 0.12
N GLY A 54 2.95 2.61 -1.13
CA GLY A 54 2.10 3.58 -1.83
C GLY A 54 2.83 4.79 -2.38
N GLU A 55 4.17 4.84 -2.29
CA GLU A 55 5.00 5.83 -2.95
C GLU A 55 5.57 5.31 -4.27
N GLU A 56 5.80 6.23 -5.20
CA GLU A 56 6.49 5.94 -6.46
C GLU A 56 7.95 5.61 -6.16
N VAL A 57 8.47 4.59 -6.84
CA VAL A 57 9.89 4.22 -6.72
C VAL A 57 10.60 4.72 -7.97
N SER A 58 11.58 5.61 -7.80
CA SER A 58 12.37 6.11 -8.93
C SER A 58 13.33 5.05 -9.46
N GLU A 59 13.70 5.15 -10.74
CA GLU A 59 14.73 4.29 -11.34
C GLU A 59 16.07 4.40 -10.60
N GLU A 60 16.43 5.59 -10.10
CA GLU A 60 17.67 5.80 -9.34
C GLU A 60 17.64 5.08 -7.98
N GLU A 61 16.51 5.08 -7.28
CA GLU A 61 16.34 4.34 -6.03
C GLU A 61 16.38 2.83 -6.26
N LEU A 62 15.76 2.36 -7.34
CA LEU A 62 15.87 0.97 -7.78
C LEU A 62 17.31 0.60 -8.08
N ASP A 63 18.01 1.38 -8.89
CA ASP A 63 19.41 1.09 -9.24
C ASP A 63 20.33 1.04 -8.02
N LYS A 64 20.08 1.89 -7.00
CA LYS A 64 20.84 1.85 -5.73
C LYS A 64 20.65 0.54 -4.99
N VAL A 65 19.42 0.04 -4.94
CA VAL A 65 19.02 -1.15 -4.17
C VAL A 65 19.31 -2.45 -4.94
N LEU A 66 19.18 -2.44 -6.26
CA LEU A 66 19.31 -3.61 -7.13
C LEU A 66 20.76 -3.98 -7.46
N ASN A 67 21.75 -3.32 -6.84
CA ASN A 67 23.18 -3.65 -6.94
C ASN A 67 23.56 -5.03 -6.35
N LEU A 68 22.59 -5.85 -5.96
CA LEU A 68 22.71 -7.08 -5.16
C LEU A 68 21.87 -8.23 -5.75
N ASP A 69 22.33 -8.90 -6.81
CA ASP A 69 21.79 -10.21 -7.28
C ASP A 69 20.25 -10.36 -7.32
N TRP A 70 19.51 -9.28 -7.56
CA TRP A 70 18.05 -9.31 -7.61
C TRP A 70 17.60 -9.86 -8.96
N SER A 71 16.77 -10.89 -8.92
CA SER A 71 16.06 -11.38 -10.11
C SER A 71 14.77 -10.57 -10.31
N LYS A 72 14.39 -10.30 -11.56
CA LYS A 72 13.15 -9.59 -11.88
C LYS A 72 12.23 -10.43 -12.76
N THR A 73 10.93 -10.39 -12.46
CA THR A 73 9.87 -10.98 -13.29
C THR A 73 8.77 -9.95 -13.51
N LEU A 74 8.27 -9.90 -14.74
CA LEU A 74 7.10 -9.10 -15.10
C LEU A 74 5.86 -10.01 -15.11
N PHE A 75 4.84 -9.68 -14.32
CA PHE A 75 3.57 -10.40 -14.29
C PHE A 75 2.42 -9.40 -14.48
N TYR A 76 1.79 -9.43 -15.67
CA TYR A 76 0.83 -8.41 -16.11
C TYR A 76 1.40 -6.99 -15.97
N SER A 77 0.94 -6.25 -14.95
CA SER A 77 1.34 -4.88 -14.65
C SER A 77 2.30 -4.72 -13.50
N ASP A 78 2.71 -5.85 -12.91
CA ASP A 78 3.45 -5.89 -11.68
C ASP A 78 4.88 -6.32 -12.02
N ILE A 79 5.85 -5.58 -11.52
CA ILE A 79 7.26 -5.95 -11.57
C ILE A 79 7.60 -6.51 -10.20
N THR A 80 7.93 -7.79 -10.15
CA THR A 80 8.39 -8.44 -8.92
C THR A 80 9.89 -8.61 -8.96
N TYR A 81 10.54 -8.21 -7.87
CA TYR A 81 11.96 -8.38 -7.62
C TYR A 81 12.15 -9.40 -6.51
N TYR A 82 13.09 -10.32 -6.72
CA TYR A 82 13.34 -11.46 -5.84
C TYR A 82 14.79 -11.48 -5.42
N ASN A 83 15.03 -11.68 -4.12
CA ASN A 83 16.35 -11.98 -3.57
C ASN A 83 16.17 -12.96 -2.40
N GLU A 84 16.78 -14.13 -2.48
CA GLU A 84 16.61 -15.20 -1.48
C GLU A 84 17.07 -14.80 -0.08
N SER A 85 18.03 -13.86 0.05
CA SER A 85 18.55 -13.40 1.35
C SER A 85 17.76 -12.25 1.96
N VAL A 86 16.94 -11.57 1.15
CA VAL A 86 16.24 -10.35 1.57
C VAL A 86 14.73 -10.58 1.65
N GLY A 87 14.17 -11.19 0.61
CA GLY A 87 12.76 -11.32 0.36
C GLY A 87 12.39 -10.89 -1.05
N ASN A 88 11.10 -10.68 -1.27
CA ASN A 88 10.54 -10.29 -2.55
C ASN A 88 9.78 -8.98 -2.39
N PHE A 89 9.87 -8.11 -3.39
CA PHE A 89 9.01 -6.93 -3.44
C PHE A 89 8.36 -6.74 -4.79
N VAL A 90 7.19 -6.10 -4.78
CA VAL A 90 6.42 -5.82 -5.99
C VAL A 90 6.24 -4.33 -6.15
N ILE A 91 6.58 -3.85 -7.34
CA ILE A 91 6.16 -2.56 -7.86
C ILE A 91 4.94 -2.79 -8.74
N ARG A 92 3.80 -2.22 -8.36
CA ARG A 92 2.54 -2.32 -9.09
C ARG A 92 2.23 -1.00 -9.77
N GLY A 93 1.81 -1.05 -11.03
CA GLY A 93 1.25 0.12 -11.71
C GLY A 93 0.01 0.62 -10.96
N PHE A 94 0.02 1.88 -10.55
CA PHE A 94 -1.11 2.51 -9.86
C PHE A 94 -1.95 3.31 -10.86
N PRO A 95 -3.29 3.28 -10.78
CA PRO A 95 -4.16 4.07 -11.66
C PRO A 95 -4.20 5.54 -11.20
N ASP A 96 -3.05 6.19 -11.11
CA ASP A 96 -2.93 7.63 -10.90
C ASP A 96 -2.67 8.36 -12.22
N LEU A 97 -2.75 9.69 -12.18
CA LEU A 97 -2.60 10.53 -13.38
C LEU A 97 -1.19 10.46 -13.99
N SER A 98 -0.19 9.93 -13.27
CA SER A 98 1.19 9.79 -13.71
C SER A 98 1.51 8.41 -14.31
N SER A 99 0.63 7.42 -14.21
CA SER A 99 0.91 6.03 -14.61
C SER A 99 2.21 5.51 -13.98
N SER A 100 2.36 5.76 -12.68
CA SER A 100 3.59 5.44 -11.93
C SER A 100 3.59 4.02 -11.35
N GLY A 101 4.79 3.46 -11.20
CA GLY A 101 5.01 2.21 -10.46
C GLY A 101 5.21 2.50 -8.98
N LYS A 102 4.40 1.88 -8.11
CA LYS A 102 4.46 2.11 -6.66
C LYS A 102 4.83 0.85 -5.91
N PHE A 103 5.59 1.02 -4.83
CA PHE A 103 5.88 -0.08 -3.91
C PHE A 103 4.59 -0.53 -3.23
N ALA A 104 4.16 -1.76 -3.55
CA ALA A 104 2.82 -2.23 -3.22
C ALA A 104 2.82 -3.54 -2.43
N GLN A 105 3.93 -4.29 -2.44
CA GLN A 105 4.06 -5.53 -1.70
C GLN A 105 5.49 -5.77 -1.26
N TYR A 106 5.63 -6.36 -0.08
CA TYR A 106 6.86 -6.95 0.42
C TYR A 106 6.56 -8.29 1.06
N ASP A 107 7.43 -9.27 0.83
CA ASP A 107 7.34 -10.62 1.36
C ASP A 107 8.73 -11.05 1.83
N THR A 108 8.84 -11.60 3.04
CA THR A 108 10.11 -12.11 3.53
C THR A 108 9.92 -13.30 4.47
N GLY A 109 10.82 -14.27 4.36
CA GLY A 109 11.04 -15.34 5.34
C GLY A 109 12.13 -15.00 6.36
N GLU A 110 12.71 -13.80 6.27
CA GLU A 110 13.83 -13.35 7.11
C GLU A 110 13.37 -12.28 8.11
N GLN A 111 14.25 -11.92 9.06
CA GLN A 111 13.97 -10.86 10.04
C GLN A 111 14.11 -9.44 9.47
N ASN A 112 13.98 -9.28 8.15
CA ASN A 112 14.25 -8.05 7.40
C ASN A 112 13.06 -7.09 7.32
N LEU A 113 11.93 -7.50 7.91
CA LEU A 113 10.75 -6.67 8.07
C LEU A 113 10.28 -6.75 9.52
N THR A 114 9.92 -5.60 10.08
CA THR A 114 9.12 -5.50 11.30
C THR A 114 7.88 -4.68 11.01
N ILE A 115 6.70 -5.16 11.40
CA ILE A 115 5.43 -4.41 11.30
C ILE A 115 4.79 -4.34 12.67
N PHE A 116 4.52 -3.15 13.18
CA PHE A 116 4.00 -2.96 14.53
C PHE A 116 4.84 -3.74 15.55
N GLY A 117 6.17 -3.83 15.40
CA GLY A 117 7.04 -4.63 16.27
C GLY A 117 6.91 -6.16 16.13
N ILE A 118 6.15 -6.66 15.15
CA ILE A 118 6.03 -8.09 14.80
C ILE A 118 7.06 -8.39 13.71
N GLN A 119 7.79 -9.48 13.87
CA GLN A 119 8.82 -9.95 12.93
C GLN A 119 8.75 -11.46 12.74
N VAL A 120 9.43 -11.98 11.71
CA VAL A 120 9.65 -13.43 11.57
C VAL A 120 10.32 -13.98 12.85
N GLY A 121 9.79 -15.10 13.36
CA GLY A 121 10.16 -15.68 14.65
C GLY A 121 9.26 -15.30 15.82
N SER A 122 8.28 -14.41 15.62
CA SER A 122 7.29 -14.06 16.66
C SER A 122 6.21 -15.14 16.80
N ASP A 123 5.61 -15.24 18.00
CA ASP A 123 4.43 -16.07 18.23
C ASP A 123 3.19 -15.44 17.56
N ILE A 124 2.45 -16.25 16.82
CA ILE A 124 1.30 -15.78 16.05
C ILE A 124 0.15 -15.27 16.92
N ASN A 125 -0.06 -15.81 18.12
CA ASN A 125 -1.13 -15.36 19.01
C ASN A 125 -0.85 -13.93 19.51
N VAL A 126 0.43 -13.64 19.79
CA VAL A 126 0.86 -12.30 20.19
C VAL A 126 0.71 -11.31 19.03
N ALA A 127 1.04 -11.73 17.81
CA ALA A 127 0.85 -10.93 16.61
C ALA A 127 -0.64 -10.66 16.34
N GLU A 128 -1.49 -11.69 16.44
CA GLU A 128 -2.93 -11.62 16.24
C GLU A 128 -3.58 -10.64 17.23
N ASP A 129 -3.33 -10.81 18.53
CA ASP A 129 -3.85 -9.92 19.57
C ASP A 129 -3.46 -8.46 19.32
N LYS A 130 -2.21 -8.24 18.90
CA LYS A 130 -1.69 -6.91 18.59
C LYS A 130 -2.42 -6.29 17.40
N LEU A 131 -2.52 -6.99 16.28
CA LEU A 131 -3.19 -6.48 15.08
C LEU A 131 -4.68 -6.22 15.34
N ILE A 132 -5.37 -7.13 16.03
CA ILE A 132 -6.78 -6.94 16.43
C ILE A 132 -6.94 -5.71 17.33
N SER A 133 -6.04 -5.50 18.30
CA SER A 133 -6.06 -4.31 19.16
C SER A 133 -5.88 -2.99 18.38
N MET A 134 -5.22 -3.07 17.22
CA MET A 134 -5.04 -1.94 16.30
C MET A 134 -6.19 -1.81 15.29
N GLY A 135 -7.22 -2.64 15.38
CA GLY A 135 -8.40 -2.59 14.53
C GLY A 135 -8.26 -3.30 13.18
N TYR A 136 -7.30 -4.20 13.03
CA TYR A 136 -7.29 -5.15 11.92
C TYR A 136 -8.33 -6.25 12.16
N ILE A 137 -8.90 -6.74 11.06
CA ILE A 137 -9.88 -7.83 11.05
C ILE A 137 -9.22 -9.06 10.43
N LYS A 138 -9.38 -10.23 11.04
CA LYS A 138 -8.95 -11.50 10.46
C LYS A 138 -9.96 -11.95 9.40
N GLU A 139 -9.56 -12.13 8.15
CA GLU A 139 -10.50 -12.46 7.05
C GLU A 139 -10.96 -13.92 7.07
N TYR A 140 -10.06 -14.86 7.39
CA TYR A 140 -10.33 -16.30 7.36
C TYR A 140 -9.90 -16.94 8.68
N SER A 141 -10.65 -17.92 9.18
CA SER A 141 -10.33 -18.55 10.48
C SER A 141 -9.01 -19.33 10.44
N ASP A 142 -8.73 -19.95 9.29
CA ASP A 142 -7.65 -20.92 9.13
C ASP A 142 -6.38 -20.29 8.55
N ASP A 143 -6.49 -19.09 7.95
CA ASP A 143 -5.37 -18.31 7.45
C ASP A 143 -5.10 -17.11 8.36
N TYR A 144 -3.83 -16.80 8.62
CA TYR A 144 -3.43 -15.62 9.37
C TYR A 144 -3.36 -14.39 8.47
N ILE A 145 -4.50 -14.06 7.87
CA ILE A 145 -4.72 -12.90 7.00
C ILE A 145 -5.45 -11.82 7.78
N PHE A 146 -4.82 -10.65 7.91
CA PHE A 146 -5.33 -9.50 8.63
C PHE A 146 -5.50 -8.31 7.68
N VAL A 147 -6.69 -7.70 7.71
CA VAL A 147 -7.02 -6.56 6.85
C VAL A 147 -7.44 -5.34 7.65
N LYS A 148 -7.00 -4.17 7.19
CA LYS A 148 -7.48 -2.88 7.64
C LYS A 148 -7.46 -1.91 6.47
N GLY A 149 -8.64 -1.53 6.01
CA GLY A 149 -8.80 -0.68 4.83
C GLY A 149 -8.21 -1.33 3.57
N LYS A 150 -7.06 -0.82 3.11
CA LYS A 150 -6.35 -1.34 1.92
C LYS A 150 -5.10 -2.14 2.24
N VAL A 151 -4.71 -2.19 3.51
CA VAL A 151 -3.56 -2.96 3.95
C VAL A 151 -4.01 -4.37 4.27
N MET A 152 -3.31 -5.34 3.71
CA MET A 152 -3.39 -6.75 4.12
C MET A 152 -2.02 -7.21 4.60
N ILE A 153 -2.03 -7.92 5.73
CA ILE A 153 -0.86 -8.57 6.32
C ILE A 153 -1.16 -10.05 6.37
N TYR A 154 -0.23 -10.85 5.86
CA TYR A 154 -0.30 -12.30 5.88
C TYR A 154 0.88 -12.86 6.68
N PHE A 155 0.59 -13.87 7.50
CA PHE A 155 1.62 -14.66 8.16
C PHE A 155 1.51 -16.13 7.75
N SER A 156 2.63 -16.70 7.36
CA SER A 156 2.81 -18.15 7.39
C SER A 156 3.41 -18.55 8.74
N ILE A 157 2.98 -19.70 9.25
CA ILE A 157 3.44 -20.21 10.55
C ILE A 157 4.00 -21.62 10.40
N ASN A 158 4.89 -22.00 11.32
CA ASN A 158 5.31 -23.39 11.49
C ASN A 158 4.43 -24.13 12.52
N GLU A 159 4.72 -25.41 12.74
CA GLU A 159 3.97 -26.29 13.67
C GLU A 159 3.90 -25.75 15.11
N ASN A 160 4.87 -24.92 15.51
CA ASN A 160 4.95 -24.32 16.84
C ASN A 160 4.24 -22.97 16.94
N GLN A 161 3.40 -22.62 15.95
CA GLN A 161 2.69 -21.33 15.91
C GLN A 161 3.63 -20.11 15.85
N ILE A 162 4.84 -20.32 15.32
CA ILE A 162 5.82 -19.25 15.11
C ILE A 162 5.77 -18.80 13.65
N ILE A 163 5.75 -17.48 13.45
CA ILE A 163 5.78 -16.87 12.12
C ILE A 163 7.09 -17.23 11.42
N ASN A 164 7.01 -17.90 10.28
CA ASN A 164 8.18 -18.25 9.44
C ASN A 164 8.21 -17.47 8.12
N GLN A 165 7.12 -16.80 7.74
CA GLN A 165 7.06 -15.89 6.61
C GLN A 165 6.04 -14.80 6.88
N MET A 166 6.32 -13.61 6.39
CA MET A 166 5.45 -12.44 6.52
C MET A 166 5.33 -11.72 5.18
N SER A 167 4.10 -11.37 4.82
CA SER A 167 3.82 -10.61 3.61
C SER A 167 2.93 -9.42 3.95
N VAL A 168 3.24 -8.28 3.36
CA VAL A 168 2.43 -7.06 3.42
C VAL A 168 2.12 -6.63 2.02
N PHE A 169 0.87 -6.27 1.79
CA PHE A 169 0.47 -5.71 0.52
C PHE A 169 -0.61 -4.68 0.68
N ILE A 170 -0.54 -3.69 -0.21
CA ILE A 170 -1.63 -2.76 -0.44
C ILE A 170 -2.47 -3.32 -1.56
N GLN A 171 -3.72 -3.60 -1.25
CA GLN A 171 -4.72 -3.89 -2.27
C GLN A 171 -4.91 -2.63 -3.13
N SER A 172 -4.64 -2.77 -4.44
CA SER A 172 -4.93 -1.72 -5.40
C SER A 172 -6.41 -1.35 -5.32
N SER A 173 -6.72 -0.05 -5.24
CA SER A 173 -8.08 0.46 -5.41
C SER A 173 -8.47 0.44 -6.88
N ASP A 174 -8.43 -0.72 -7.51
CA ASP A 174 -8.85 -0.84 -8.90
C ASP A 174 -10.37 -0.94 -8.96
N TRP A 175 -11.06 0.21 -8.97
CA TRP A 175 -12.50 0.27 -9.26
C TRP A 175 -12.80 0.25 -10.76
N PHE A 176 -11.80 0.34 -11.64
CA PHE A 176 -12.05 0.59 -13.06
C PHE A 176 -11.20 -0.20 -14.08
N HIS A 177 -10.03 -0.76 -13.73
CA HIS A 177 -9.08 -1.33 -14.70
C HIS A 177 -8.71 -0.37 -15.84
N ILE A 178 -8.89 0.95 -15.66
CA ILE A 178 -8.60 1.99 -16.66
C ILE A 178 -7.25 2.61 -16.27
N GLY A 179 -6.15 2.10 -16.81
CA GLY A 179 -4.83 2.66 -16.49
C GLY A 179 -3.64 1.86 -17.00
N TYR A 180 -3.83 0.61 -17.37
CA TYR A 180 -2.92 -0.01 -18.32
C TYR A 180 -3.15 0.69 -19.66
N TYR A 181 -2.09 1.11 -20.34
CA TYR A 181 -2.04 1.88 -21.60
C TYR A 181 -1.88 3.41 -21.48
N LYS A 182 -0.62 3.85 -21.64
CA LYS A 182 -0.22 4.41 -22.94
C LYS A 182 0.97 3.64 -23.49
#